data_AF-C3QNX0-F1
#
_entry.id   AF-C3QNX0-F1
#
_cell.length_a   1.000
_cell.length_b   1.000
_cell.length_c   1.000
_cell.angle_alpha   90.00
_cell.angle_beta   90.00
_cell.angle_gamma   90.00
#
_symmetry.space_group_name_H-M   'P 1'
#
loop_
_entity.id
_entity.type
_entity.pdbx_description
1 polymer ?
#
loop_
_entity_poly.entity_id
_entity_poly.type
_entity_poly.pdbx_seq_one_letter_code
_entity_poly.pdbx_strand_id
1 'polypeptide(L)'
;MPANRNALIRYKTIDNCLRNPYRRWTLEDLVDACSDALYEYEGIDKGISKRTAQMDIQMMRSEKLGYNAPIVVYENKYYKYEDPEYSITQTPLNEQDLKMMSEAVEVLRQFKGFSYFTEMSEIINRLEDHVASARMKTTPVIDFEKNESLKGLDYLDTIYHAIVNEHPIQLKYRSFKARSANSFIFYPYLLKEYRNR
;
A
#
# COMPACT_ATOMS: atom_id res chain seq x y z
N MET A 1 10.26 -15.99 -17.25
CA MET A 1 9.57 -15.20 -16.21
C MET A 1 10.62 -14.69 -15.22
N PRO A 2 10.52 -13.46 -14.69
CA PRO A 2 11.53 -12.99 -13.75
C PRO A 2 11.38 -13.80 -12.45
N ALA A 3 12.41 -14.57 -12.10
CA ALA A 3 12.46 -15.43 -10.90
C ALA A 3 12.16 -14.68 -9.58
N ASN A 4 12.16 -13.34 -9.63
CA ASN A 4 11.97 -12.45 -8.50
C ASN A 4 10.52 -12.42 -7.97
N ARG A 5 9.48 -12.54 -8.81
CA ARG A 5 8.08 -12.45 -8.34
C ARG A 5 7.70 -13.63 -7.45
N ASN A 6 8.03 -14.84 -7.90
CA ASN A 6 7.78 -16.05 -7.12
C ASN A 6 8.56 -16.04 -5.81
N ALA A 7 9.74 -15.44 -5.78
CA ALA A 7 10.52 -15.30 -4.54
C ALA A 7 9.84 -14.38 -3.54
N LEU A 8 9.31 -13.23 -3.99
CA LEU A 8 8.57 -12.30 -3.12
C LEU A 8 7.31 -12.94 -2.52
N ILE A 9 6.57 -13.73 -3.29
CA ILE A 9 5.41 -14.49 -2.79
C ILE A 9 5.85 -15.41 -1.66
N ARG A 10 6.92 -16.20 -1.87
CA ARG A 10 7.45 -17.11 -0.85
C ARG A 10 7.93 -16.38 0.39
N TYR A 11 8.66 -15.28 0.27
CA TYR A 11 9.14 -14.51 1.42
C TYR A 11 7.98 -13.98 2.26
N LYS A 12 6.94 -13.42 1.61
CA LYS A 12 5.73 -12.95 2.30
C LYS A 12 4.98 -14.10 2.98
N THR A 13 4.92 -15.27 2.34
CA THR A 13 4.31 -16.46 2.94
C THR A 13 5.09 -16.94 4.16
N ILE A 14 6.42 -17.04 4.07
CA ILE A 14 7.28 -17.41 5.20
C ILE A 14 7.10 -16.41 6.35
N ASP A 15 7.09 -15.11 6.06
CA ASP A 15 6.84 -14.06 7.06
C ASP A 15 5.50 -14.27 7.78
N ASN A 16 4.41 -14.46 7.04
CA ASN A 16 3.09 -14.72 7.62
C ASN A 16 3.09 -15.98 8.51
N CYS A 17 3.81 -17.03 8.09
CA CYS A 17 3.93 -18.25 8.88
C CYS A 17 4.64 -17.97 10.21
N LEU A 18 5.83 -17.39 10.15
CA LEU A 18 6.69 -17.18 11.32
C LEU A 18 6.13 -16.15 12.31
N ARG A 19 5.21 -15.28 11.87
CA ARG A 19 4.45 -14.36 12.75
C ARG A 19 3.32 -15.00 13.53
N ASN A 20 2.96 -16.25 13.26
CA ASN A 20 1.91 -16.94 14.02
C ASN A 20 2.51 -17.73 15.19
N PRO A 21 2.51 -17.21 16.43
CA PRO A 21 3.08 -17.90 17.58
C PRO A 21 2.26 -19.11 18.03
N TYR A 22 1.01 -19.24 17.58
CA TYR A 22 0.10 -20.32 17.97
C TYR A 22 0.32 -21.61 17.16
N ARG A 23 1.15 -21.56 16.10
CA ARG A 23 1.51 -22.73 15.29
C ARG A 23 3.03 -22.93 15.32
N ARG A 24 3.45 -24.20 15.44
CA ARG A 24 4.85 -24.58 15.25
C ARG A 24 5.08 -24.89 13.78
N TRP A 25 6.11 -24.31 13.17
CA TRP A 25 6.41 -24.45 11.75
C TRP A 25 7.66 -25.30 11.54
N THR A 26 7.52 -26.45 10.91
CA THR A 26 8.65 -27.23 10.38
C THR A 26 9.09 -26.69 9.02
N LEU A 27 10.24 -27.14 8.51
CA LEU A 27 10.65 -26.81 7.15
C LEU A 27 9.64 -27.33 6.13
N GLU A 28 9.08 -28.52 6.37
CA GLU A 28 8.03 -29.12 5.54
C GLU A 28 6.76 -28.27 5.54
N ASP A 29 6.31 -27.79 6.69
CA ASP A 29 5.14 -26.89 6.75
C ASP A 29 5.36 -25.61 5.92
N LEU A 30 6.57 -25.05 5.95
CA LEU A 30 6.91 -23.85 5.17
C LEU A 30 6.95 -24.15 3.67
N VAL A 31 7.42 -25.34 3.27
CA VAL A 31 7.39 -25.81 1.89
C VAL A 31 5.96 -25.92 1.38
N ASP A 32 5.08 -26.55 2.17
CA ASP A 32 3.68 -26.74 1.82
C ASP A 32 2.98 -25.38 1.70
N ALA A 33 3.11 -24.51 2.71
CA ALA A 33 2.50 -23.18 2.68
C ALA A 33 2.97 -22.33 1.49
N CYS A 34 4.25 -22.40 1.14
CA CYS A 34 4.77 -21.69 -0.04
C CYS A 34 4.28 -22.30 -1.36
N SER A 35 4.11 -23.62 -1.42
CA SER A 35 3.60 -24.31 -2.59
C SER A 35 2.13 -23.95 -2.82
N ASP A 36 1.32 -23.96 -1.77
CA ASP A 36 -0.08 -23.53 -1.80
C ASP A 36 -0.21 -22.08 -2.26
N ALA A 37 0.60 -21.18 -1.70
CA ALA A 37 0.60 -19.78 -2.12
C ALA A 37 0.97 -19.60 -3.60
N LEU A 38 1.98 -20.32 -4.10
CA LEU A 38 2.36 -20.23 -5.51
C LEU A 38 1.28 -20.80 -6.44
N TYR A 39 0.55 -21.83 -6.00
CA TYR A 39 -0.60 -22.33 -6.72
C TYR A 39 -1.73 -21.29 -6.75
N GLU A 40 -2.07 -20.68 -5.61
CA GLU A 40 -3.15 -19.70 -5.50
C GLU A 40 -2.88 -18.42 -6.31
N TYR A 41 -1.66 -17.87 -6.20
CA TYR A 41 -1.33 -16.58 -6.84
C TYR A 41 -0.88 -16.72 -8.31
N GLU A 42 -0.20 -17.81 -8.67
CA GLU A 42 0.45 -17.96 -9.98
C GLU A 42 0.06 -19.26 -10.72
N GLY A 43 -0.82 -20.09 -10.16
CA GLY A 43 -1.27 -21.35 -10.77
C GLY A 43 -0.17 -22.42 -10.86
N ILE A 44 0.90 -22.30 -10.07
CA ILE A 44 2.06 -23.21 -10.14
C ILE A 44 1.82 -24.45 -9.28
N ASP A 45 1.48 -25.58 -9.92
CA ASP A 45 1.21 -26.86 -9.26
C ASP A 45 2.47 -27.66 -8.86
N LYS A 46 3.64 -27.30 -9.43
CA LYS A 46 4.90 -28.02 -9.16
C LYS A 46 5.41 -27.86 -7.71
N GLY A 47 4.89 -26.88 -6.97
CA GLY A 47 5.34 -26.53 -5.62
C GLY A 47 6.83 -26.15 -5.55
N ILE A 48 7.39 -26.18 -4.34
CA ILE A 48 8.82 -25.92 -4.11
C ILE A 48 9.52 -27.07 -3.38
N SER A 49 10.85 -27.13 -3.53
CA SER A 49 11.67 -28.10 -2.82
C SER A 49 12.09 -27.59 -1.43
N LYS A 50 12.44 -28.52 -0.52
CA LYS A 50 13.07 -28.18 0.78
C LYS A 50 14.29 -27.28 0.61
N ARG A 51 15.11 -27.54 -0.41
CA ARG A 51 16.30 -26.73 -0.72
C ARG A 51 15.91 -25.28 -1.07
N THR A 52 14.81 -25.09 -1.79
CA THR A 52 14.30 -23.76 -2.15
C THR A 52 13.90 -22.99 -0.89
N ALA A 53 13.08 -23.60 -0.01
CA ALA A 53 12.67 -22.97 1.24
C ALA A 53 13.88 -22.65 2.15
N GLN A 54 14.87 -23.53 2.23
CA GLN A 54 16.12 -23.27 2.96
C GLN A 54 16.90 -22.07 2.41
N MET A 55 17.03 -21.98 1.08
CA MET A 55 17.70 -20.84 0.44
C MET A 55 16.91 -19.55 0.66
N ASP A 56 15.58 -19.60 0.64
CA ASP A 56 14.73 -18.44 0.90
C ASP A 56 14.90 -17.95 2.35
N ILE A 57 14.90 -18.86 3.34
CA ILE A 57 15.17 -18.52 4.75
C ILE A 57 16.57 -17.94 4.92
N GLN A 58 17.58 -18.52 4.26
CA GLN A 58 18.95 -17.98 4.27
C GLN A 58 19.00 -16.58 3.67
N MET A 59 18.25 -16.35 2.59
CA MET A 59 18.16 -15.05 1.94
C MET A 59 17.49 -14.01 2.84
N MET A 60 16.39 -14.38 3.51
CA MET A 60 15.68 -13.51 4.46
C MET A 60 16.53 -13.15 5.68
N ARG A 61 17.38 -14.07 6.16
CA ARG A 61 18.36 -13.79 7.22
C ARG A 61 19.48 -12.86 6.79
N SER A 62 19.77 -12.77 5.49
CA SER A 62 20.91 -12.01 4.98
C SER A 62 20.60 -10.52 4.79
N GLU A 63 21.64 -9.69 4.83
CA GLU A 63 21.58 -8.25 4.54
C GLU A 63 21.24 -7.94 3.07
N LYS A 64 21.36 -8.92 2.17
CA LYS A 64 21.23 -8.70 0.71
C LYS A 64 19.86 -8.17 0.27
N LEU A 65 18.78 -8.49 1.01
CA LEU A 65 17.43 -7.94 0.78
C LEU A 65 17.08 -6.80 1.75
N GLY A 66 17.97 -6.47 2.69
CA GLY A 66 17.70 -5.52 3.77
C GLY A 66 16.74 -6.02 4.85
N TYR A 67 16.27 -7.26 4.78
CA TYR A 67 15.35 -7.81 5.78
C TYR A 67 16.03 -8.08 7.12
N ASN A 68 17.20 -8.72 7.12
CA ASN A 68 17.89 -9.13 8.36
C ASN A 68 16.96 -9.88 9.33
N ALA A 69 16.16 -10.78 8.78
CA ALA A 69 15.09 -11.42 9.52
C ALA A 69 15.66 -12.31 10.64
N PRO A 70 15.25 -12.09 11.92
CA PRO A 70 15.78 -12.80 13.07
C PRO A 70 15.15 -14.19 13.20
N ILE A 71 15.26 -15.01 12.16
CA ILE A 71 14.68 -16.36 12.11
C ILE A 71 15.58 -17.30 12.91
N VAL A 72 15.05 -17.94 13.95
CA VAL A 72 15.76 -18.92 14.78
C VAL A 72 15.15 -20.32 14.63
N VAL A 73 16.00 -21.35 14.81
CA VAL A 73 15.56 -22.74 14.87
C VAL A 73 15.54 -23.17 16.34
N TYR A 74 14.42 -23.72 16.80
CA TYR A 74 14.27 -24.25 18.16
C TYR A 74 13.83 -25.71 18.12
N GLU A 75 14.13 -26.46 19.20
CA GLU A 75 13.90 -27.91 19.28
C GLU A 75 14.45 -28.68 18.04
N ASN A 76 15.55 -28.18 17.45
CA ASN A 76 16.24 -28.73 16.27
C ASN A 76 15.42 -28.85 14.97
N LYS A 77 14.16 -28.38 14.93
CA LYS A 77 13.32 -28.55 13.73
C LYS A 77 12.30 -27.45 13.45
N TYR A 78 11.94 -26.65 14.45
CA TYR A 78 10.92 -25.62 14.30
C TYR A 78 11.52 -24.25 14.04
N TYR A 79 10.87 -23.46 13.20
CA TYR A 79 11.27 -22.12 12.84
C TYR A 79 10.33 -21.10 13.48
N LYS A 80 10.89 -19.98 13.95
CA LYS A 80 10.13 -18.80 14.41
C LYS A 80 10.98 -17.54 14.26
N TYR A 81 10.36 -16.37 14.36
CA TYR A 81 11.11 -15.15 14.65
C TYR A 81 11.56 -15.12 16.12
N GLU A 82 12.76 -14.62 16.36
CA GLU A 82 13.27 -14.33 17.71
C GLU A 82 12.52 -13.16 18.33
N ASP A 83 12.26 -12.11 17.53
CA ASP A 83 11.38 -10.99 17.87
C ASP A 83 9.95 -11.27 17.33
N PRO A 84 8.94 -11.46 18.21
CA PRO A 84 7.55 -11.71 17.80
C PRO A 84 6.90 -10.57 17.01
N GLU A 85 7.38 -9.33 17.19
CA GLU A 85 6.84 -8.15 16.50
C GLU A 85 7.51 -7.92 15.14
N TYR A 86 8.54 -8.71 14.80
CA TYR A 86 9.22 -8.57 13.51
C TYR A 86 8.32 -8.99 12.35
N SER A 87 8.36 -8.21 11.27
CA SER A 87 7.87 -8.60 9.95
C SER A 87 8.72 -7.99 8.85
N ILE A 88 8.97 -8.74 7.77
CA ILE A 88 9.58 -8.19 6.54
C ILE A 88 8.70 -7.15 5.86
N THR A 89 7.42 -7.08 6.25
CA THR A 89 6.43 -6.11 5.74
C THR A 89 6.20 -4.94 6.70
N GLN A 90 6.67 -5.04 7.95
CA GLN A 90 6.64 -3.97 8.94
C GLN A 90 8.02 -3.33 9.11
N THR A 91 8.80 -3.21 8.03
CA THR A 91 10.03 -2.41 8.11
C THR A 91 9.63 -0.97 8.41
N PRO A 92 10.09 -0.38 9.54
CA PRO A 92 10.03 1.07 9.68
C PRO A 92 10.74 1.67 8.46
N LEU A 93 10.16 2.71 7.86
CA LEU A 93 10.73 3.41 6.72
C LEU A 93 12.24 3.57 6.91
N ASN A 94 13.03 3.00 6.01
CA ASN A 94 14.49 3.09 6.14
C ASN A 94 14.94 4.53 5.80
N GLU A 95 16.16 4.91 6.18
CA GLU A 95 16.66 6.28 5.94
C GLU A 95 16.64 6.69 4.47
N GLN A 96 16.78 5.72 3.55
CA GLN A 96 16.76 5.95 2.12
C GLN A 96 15.35 6.22 1.60
N ASP A 97 14.34 5.53 2.14
CA ASP A 97 12.93 5.79 1.87
C ASP A 97 12.53 7.18 2.40
N LEU A 98 12.96 7.52 3.62
CA LEU A 98 12.77 8.86 4.21
C LEU A 98 13.43 9.97 3.37
N LYS A 99 14.61 9.68 2.82
CA LYS A 99 15.33 10.60 1.93
C LYS A 99 14.59 10.79 0.61
N MET A 100 14.15 9.71 -0.04
CA MET A 100 13.35 9.78 -1.27
C MET A 100 12.03 10.53 -1.06
N MET A 101 11.37 10.33 0.09
CA MET A 101 10.16 11.09 0.44
C MET A 101 10.49 12.58 0.64
N SER A 102 11.60 12.90 1.32
CA SER A 102 12.05 14.29 1.50
C SER A 102 12.36 14.96 0.16
N GLU A 103 13.03 14.25 -0.75
CA GLU A 103 13.34 14.72 -2.11
C GLU A 103 12.06 14.93 -2.94
N ALA A 104 11.09 14.02 -2.85
CA ALA A 104 9.79 14.17 -3.51
C ALA A 104 9.03 15.40 -2.98
N VAL A 105 9.07 15.65 -1.67
CA VAL A 105 8.48 16.85 -1.05
C VAL A 105 9.15 18.13 -1.56
N GLU A 106 10.48 18.14 -1.68
CA GLU A 106 11.21 19.29 -2.25
C GLU A 106 10.90 19.52 -3.73
N VAL A 107 10.71 18.47 -4.53
CA VAL A 107 10.23 18.59 -5.91
C VAL A 107 8.82 19.19 -5.94
N LEU A 108 7.90 18.71 -5.11
CA LEU A 108 6.55 19.28 -4.99
C LEU A 108 6.59 20.75 -4.53
N ARG A 109 7.54 21.11 -3.67
CA ARG A 109 7.76 22.48 -3.21
C ARG A 109 8.21 23.41 -4.35
N GLN A 110 8.98 22.93 -5.31
CA GLN A 110 9.36 23.71 -6.50
C GLN A 110 8.14 24.05 -7.39
N PHE A 111 7.07 23.27 -7.32
CA PHE A 111 5.80 23.58 -8.00
C PHE A 111 4.96 24.65 -7.27
N LYS A 112 5.31 25.06 -6.03
CA LYS A 112 4.64 26.18 -5.32
C LYS A 112 4.73 27.53 -6.04
N GLY A 113 5.51 27.64 -7.12
CA GLY A 113 5.53 28.82 -8.00
C GLY A 113 4.24 29.04 -8.82
N PHE A 114 3.33 28.05 -8.87
CA PHE A 114 2.04 28.18 -9.56
C PHE A 114 0.92 28.43 -8.55
N SER A 115 0.28 29.60 -8.66
CA SER A 115 -0.65 30.20 -7.70
C SER A 115 -2.04 29.54 -7.56
N TYR A 116 -2.15 28.22 -7.74
CA TYR A 116 -3.44 27.51 -7.73
C TYR A 116 -3.45 26.21 -6.92
N PHE A 117 -2.76 26.16 -5.77
CA PHE A 117 -2.74 24.92 -4.98
C PHE A 117 -2.73 25.15 -3.47
N THR A 118 -3.86 25.59 -2.95
CA THR A 118 -4.14 25.57 -1.50
C THR A 118 -4.32 24.12 -1.01
N GLU A 119 -4.88 23.22 -1.83
CA GLU A 119 -5.12 21.80 -1.49
C GLU A 119 -3.82 20.96 -1.40
N MET A 120 -2.79 21.24 -2.22
CA MET A 120 -1.49 20.52 -2.06
C MET A 120 -0.73 20.94 -0.80
N SER A 121 -0.96 22.16 -0.28
CA SER A 121 -0.28 22.59 0.94
C SER A 121 -0.70 21.75 2.14
N GLU A 122 -1.95 21.29 2.17
CA GLU A 122 -2.49 20.41 3.21
C GLU A 122 -1.88 19.00 3.15
N ILE A 123 -1.73 18.44 1.94
CA ILE A 123 -1.06 17.16 1.70
C ILE A 123 0.43 17.22 2.07
N ILE A 124 1.11 18.33 1.73
CA ILE A 124 2.51 18.56 2.08
C ILE A 124 2.67 18.63 3.61
N ASN A 125 1.82 19.39 4.30
CA ASN A 125 1.85 19.48 5.75
C ASN A 125 1.60 18.11 6.42
N ARG A 126 0.71 17.28 5.86
CA ARG A 126 0.49 15.89 6.34
C ARG A 126 1.71 15.01 6.15
N LEU A 127 2.40 15.12 5.01
CA LEU A 127 3.63 14.40 4.74
C LEU A 127 4.77 14.86 5.68
N GLU A 128 4.91 16.16 5.90
CA GLU A 128 5.90 16.72 6.83
C GLU A 128 5.67 16.28 8.27
N ASP A 129 4.42 16.35 8.78
CA ASP A 129 4.09 15.88 10.12
C ASP A 129 4.36 14.39 10.26
N HIS A 130 4.02 13.58 9.25
CA HIS A 130 4.24 12.14 9.29
C HIS A 130 5.74 11.77 9.24
N VAL A 131 6.55 12.51 8.48
CA VAL A 131 8.01 12.33 8.42
C VAL A 131 8.66 12.77 9.75
N ALA A 132 8.24 13.90 10.31
CA ALA A 132 8.74 14.41 11.59
C ALA A 132 8.41 13.45 12.75
N SER A 133 7.16 13.00 12.81
CA SER A 133 6.69 12.05 13.84
C SER A 133 7.34 10.67 13.71
N ALA A 134 7.59 10.19 12.48
CA ALA A 134 8.37 8.97 12.26
C ALA A 134 9.83 9.09 12.73
N ARG A 135 10.49 10.24 12.47
CA ARG A 135 11.87 10.51 12.95
C ARG A 135 11.95 10.64 14.46
N MET A 136 10.94 11.24 15.09
CA MET A 136 10.93 11.54 16.53
C MET A 136 10.20 10.47 17.38
N LYS A 137 9.65 9.41 16.74
CA LYS A 137 8.79 8.40 17.37
C LYS A 137 7.62 8.99 18.16
N THR A 138 7.03 10.07 17.65
CA THR A 138 5.85 10.72 18.25
C THR A 138 4.59 10.37 17.46
N THR A 139 3.43 10.58 18.05
CA THR A 139 2.15 10.45 17.36
C THR A 139 1.97 11.66 16.43
N PRO A 140 1.52 11.49 15.17
CA PRO A 140 1.18 12.62 14.31
C PRO A 140 0.14 13.50 14.99
N VAL A 141 0.35 14.81 14.96
CA VAL A 141 -0.50 15.80 15.66
C VAL A 141 -1.58 16.35 14.73
N ILE A 142 -1.39 16.19 13.42
CA ILE A 142 -2.30 16.67 12.40
C ILE A 142 -3.14 15.51 11.85
N ASP A 143 -4.43 15.49 12.19
CA ASP A 143 -5.42 14.58 11.63
C ASP A 143 -6.51 15.39 10.93
N PHE A 144 -6.63 15.24 9.61
CA PHE A 144 -7.63 15.93 8.80
C PHE A 144 -8.85 15.04 8.56
N GLU A 145 -10.02 15.67 8.47
CA GLU A 145 -11.29 14.97 8.31
C GLU A 145 -11.34 14.20 6.98
N LYS A 146 -11.28 12.86 7.04
CA LYS A 146 -11.48 12.02 5.86
C LYS A 146 -12.96 11.73 5.65
N ASN A 147 -13.51 12.07 4.49
CA ASN A 147 -14.80 11.56 4.08
C ASN A 147 -14.59 10.29 3.23
N GLU A 148 -14.25 9.17 3.87
CA GLU A 148 -14.03 7.87 3.21
C GLU A 148 -15.31 7.31 2.54
N SER A 149 -16.46 7.95 2.79
CA SER A 149 -17.77 7.60 2.22
C SER A 149 -18.18 8.47 1.01
N LEU A 150 -17.29 9.30 0.47
CA LEU A 150 -17.55 10.15 -0.70
C LEU A 150 -17.82 9.28 -1.95
N LYS A 151 -19.10 9.13 -2.27
CA LYS A 151 -19.55 8.43 -3.48
C LYS A 151 -19.51 9.38 -4.67
N GLY A 152 -18.97 8.90 -5.79
CA GLY A 152 -18.97 9.64 -7.05
C GLY A 152 -17.64 10.31 -7.42
N LEU A 153 -16.57 10.07 -6.67
CA LEU A 153 -15.21 10.48 -7.03
C LEU A 153 -14.78 9.93 -8.39
N ASP A 154 -15.25 8.73 -8.75
CA ASP A 154 -14.96 8.09 -10.04
C ASP A 154 -15.47 8.91 -11.25
N TYR A 155 -16.45 9.82 -11.04
CA TYR A 155 -16.97 10.69 -12.10
C TYR A 155 -16.20 12.00 -12.24
N LEU A 156 -15.32 12.33 -11.29
CA LEU A 156 -14.65 13.63 -11.23
C LEU A 156 -13.77 13.85 -12.46
N ASP A 157 -13.00 12.82 -12.83
CA ASP A 157 -12.16 12.82 -14.03
C ASP A 157 -12.99 12.99 -15.32
N THR A 158 -14.11 12.29 -15.42
CA THR A 158 -15.03 12.38 -16.57
C THR A 158 -15.62 13.79 -16.71
N ILE A 159 -16.07 14.40 -15.60
CA ILE A 159 -16.66 15.73 -15.61
C ILE A 159 -15.58 16.79 -15.87
N TYR A 160 -14.39 16.63 -15.30
CA TYR A 160 -13.24 17.52 -15.54
C TYR A 160 -12.90 17.57 -17.03
N HIS A 161 -12.72 16.41 -17.66
CA HIS A 161 -12.42 16.33 -19.08
C HIS A 161 -13.57 16.87 -19.95
N ALA A 162 -14.83 16.71 -19.53
CA ALA A 162 -15.96 17.32 -20.22
C ALA A 162 -15.91 18.86 -20.18
N ILE A 163 -15.53 19.46 -19.05
CA ILE A 163 -15.37 20.92 -18.93
C ILE A 163 -14.21 21.41 -19.80
N VAL A 164 -13.03 20.79 -19.67
CA VAL A 164 -11.81 21.21 -20.40
C VAL A 164 -11.99 21.13 -21.90
N ASN A 165 -12.69 20.10 -22.39
CA ASN A 165 -12.92 19.91 -23.81
C ASN A 165 -14.22 20.57 -24.31
N GLU A 166 -14.96 21.30 -23.46
CA GLU A 166 -16.25 21.90 -23.80
C GLU A 166 -17.30 20.90 -24.33
N HIS A 167 -17.27 19.67 -23.83
CA HIS A 167 -18.19 18.61 -24.24
C HIS A 167 -19.41 18.52 -23.31
N PRO A 168 -20.63 18.50 -23.87
CA PRO A 168 -21.83 18.23 -23.09
C PRO A 168 -21.88 16.76 -22.63
N ILE A 169 -22.43 16.52 -21.44
CA ILE A 169 -22.58 15.18 -20.86
C ILE A 169 -24.06 14.81 -20.69
N GLN A 170 -24.39 13.54 -20.88
CA GLN A 170 -25.71 13.04 -20.53
C GLN A 170 -25.73 12.63 -19.06
N LEU A 171 -26.47 13.37 -18.24
CA LEU A 171 -26.51 13.17 -16.80
C LEU A 171 -27.84 12.54 -16.38
N LYS A 172 -27.77 11.44 -15.63
CA LYS A 172 -28.93 10.79 -15.00
C LYS A 172 -29.04 11.24 -13.55
N TYR A 173 -29.99 12.13 -13.26
CA TYR A 173 -30.17 12.73 -11.94
C TYR A 173 -31.48 12.28 -11.29
N ARG A 174 -31.44 12.08 -9.98
CA ARG A 174 -32.63 11.93 -9.14
C ARG A 174 -32.55 12.91 -7.99
N SER A 175 -33.44 13.90 -7.97
CA SER A 175 -33.55 14.80 -6.82
C SER A 175 -34.12 14.08 -5.60
N PHE A 176 -33.89 14.60 -4.40
CA PHE A 176 -34.37 14.01 -3.14
C PHE A 176 -35.89 13.82 -3.09
N LYS A 177 -36.64 14.66 -3.81
CA LYS A 177 -38.11 14.62 -3.84
C LYS A 177 -38.67 13.80 -5.02
N ALA A 178 -37.81 13.38 -5.96
CA ALA A 178 -38.25 12.71 -7.19
C ALA A 178 -38.51 11.21 -6.98
N ARG A 179 -39.62 10.73 -7.52
CA ARG A 179 -39.97 9.30 -7.54
C ARG A 179 -39.10 8.49 -8.51
N SER A 180 -38.63 9.10 -9.60
CA SER A 180 -37.79 8.47 -10.62
C SER A 180 -36.58 9.35 -10.96
N ALA A 181 -35.54 8.73 -11.54
CA ALA A 181 -34.40 9.43 -12.10
C ALA A 181 -34.70 9.88 -13.53
N ASN A 182 -34.23 11.08 -13.90
CA ASN A 182 -34.38 11.64 -15.24
C ASN A 182 -33.01 11.86 -15.87
N SER A 183 -32.92 11.66 -17.19
CA SER A 183 -31.71 11.90 -17.97
C SER A 183 -31.85 13.18 -18.79
N PHE A 184 -30.84 14.04 -18.79
CA PHE A 184 -30.80 15.26 -19.59
C PHE A 184 -29.37 15.60 -20.02
N ILE A 185 -29.25 16.44 -21.05
CA ILE A 185 -27.96 16.97 -21.50
C ILE A 185 -27.56 18.10 -20.55
N PHE A 186 -26.38 17.99 -19.95
CA PHE A 186 -25.82 18.96 -19.04
C PHE A 186 -24.54 19.56 -19.63
N TYR A 187 -24.38 20.86 -19.47
CA TYR A 187 -23.22 21.63 -19.89
C TYR A 187 -22.43 21.98 -18.63
N PRO A 188 -21.39 21.21 -18.28
CA PRO A 188 -20.64 21.46 -17.06
C PRO A 188 -19.73 22.68 -17.23
N TYR A 189 -19.65 23.53 -16.21
CA TYR A 189 -18.83 24.76 -16.23
C TYR A 189 -17.81 24.82 -15.09
N LEU A 190 -18.12 24.23 -13.94
CA LEU A 190 -17.30 24.31 -12.74
C LEU A 190 -17.48 23.05 -11.89
N LEU A 191 -16.37 22.45 -11.49
CA LEU A 191 -16.31 21.53 -10.36
C LEU A 191 -15.87 22.33 -9.13
N LYS A 192 -16.61 22.21 -8.05
CA LYS A 192 -16.34 22.93 -6.81
C LYS A 192 -16.65 22.03 -5.62
N GLU A 193 -15.69 21.93 -4.70
CA GLU A 193 -15.92 21.35 -3.39
C GLU A 193 -16.73 22.30 -2.50
N TYR A 194 -17.73 21.76 -1.81
CA TYR A 194 -18.55 22.51 -0.87
C TYR A 194 -18.90 21.68 0.36
N ARG A 195 -18.35 22.07 1.52
CA ARG A 195 -18.55 21.38 2.81
C ARG A 195 -18.08 19.91 2.79
N ASN A 196 -16.85 19.68 2.34
CA ASN A 196 -16.23 18.34 2.26
C ASN A 196 -17.05 17.38 1.38
N ARG A 197 -17.61 17.91 0.27
CA ARG A 197 -18.48 17.22 -0.70
C ARG A 197 -18.38 17.82 -2.10
#